data_AF-Q5JDP7-F1
#
_entry.id   AF-Q5JDP7-F1
#
_cell.length_a   1.000
_cell.length_b   1.000
_cell.length_c   1.000
_cell.angle_alpha   90.00
_cell.angle_beta   90.00
_cell.angle_gamma   90.00
#
_symmetry.space_group_name_H-M   'P 1'
#
loop_
_entity.id
_entity.type
_entity.pdbx_description
1 polymer ?
#
loop_
_entity_poly.entity_id
_entity_poly.type
_entity_poly.pdbx_seq_one_letter_code
_entity_poly.pdbx_strand_id
1 'polypeptide(L)'
;MKKKHLAMLLSRLRGFESPKPELEQYRTPGDVAAELLWLAHSLGEVEGKVIADLGAGTGVLGIGAVLLGAENVYAVERDKEALEIARENARSLGVEDKIEFVNADVSEFSVNVDTVIMNPPFGSQVKHADRPFLIKAFEVSDVVYSIHLAKPEVRAFIEAFVRDNGFVITHRLTLPFEIPAQFHFHRKRLERILVDVYRFERKIEKAIL
;
A
#
# COMPACT_ATOMS: atom_id res chain seq x y z
N MET A 1 -17.30 -10.60 -3.48
CA MET A 1 -16.20 -11.29 -4.21
C MET A 1 -15.50 -12.30 -3.28
N LYS A 2 -14.66 -13.24 -3.73
CA LYS A 2 -13.81 -14.09 -2.84
C LYS A 2 -12.34 -13.67 -2.92
N LYS A 3 -11.55 -13.80 -1.84
CA LYS A 3 -10.12 -13.43 -1.79
C LYS A 3 -9.28 -13.96 -2.97
N LYS A 4 -9.42 -15.24 -3.33
CA LYS A 4 -8.68 -15.84 -4.46
C LYS A 4 -9.03 -15.19 -5.80
N HIS A 5 -10.30 -14.81 -6.00
CA HIS A 5 -10.73 -14.14 -7.22
C HIS A 5 -10.14 -12.72 -7.28
N LEU A 6 -10.13 -11.99 -6.16
CA LEU A 6 -9.46 -10.69 -6.07
C LEU A 6 -7.98 -10.81 -6.45
N ALA A 7 -7.24 -11.74 -5.86
CA ALA A 7 -5.82 -11.96 -6.17
C ALA A 7 -5.57 -12.21 -7.67
N MET A 8 -6.43 -13.01 -8.31
CA MET A 8 -6.36 -13.28 -9.75
C MET A 8 -6.59 -12.04 -10.60
N LEU A 9 -7.57 -11.19 -10.24
CA LEU A 9 -7.83 -9.94 -10.95
C LEU A 9 -6.64 -8.98 -10.82
N LEU A 10 -6.15 -8.77 -9.59
CA LEU A 10 -5.03 -7.88 -9.31
C LEU A 10 -3.73 -8.32 -10.00
N SER A 11 -3.48 -9.64 -10.10
CA SER A 11 -2.29 -10.16 -10.77
C SER A 11 -2.25 -9.89 -12.29
N ARG A 12 -3.41 -9.61 -12.90
CA ARG A 12 -3.55 -9.35 -14.35
C ARG A 12 -3.40 -7.88 -14.73
N LEU A 13 -3.40 -6.97 -13.76
CA LEU A 13 -3.21 -5.54 -14.00
C LEU A 13 -1.85 -5.27 -14.66
N ARG A 14 -1.74 -4.24 -15.49
CA ARG A 14 -0.45 -3.87 -16.09
C ARG A 14 0.53 -3.45 -14.98
N GLY A 15 1.79 -3.86 -15.13
CA GLY A 15 2.90 -3.40 -14.29
C GLY A 15 3.60 -2.18 -14.90
N PHE A 16 4.68 -1.74 -14.27
CA PHE A 16 5.51 -0.65 -14.77
C PHE A 16 6.13 -0.99 -16.13
N GLU A 17 6.12 -0.03 -17.06
CA GLU A 17 6.76 -0.18 -18.37
C GLU A 17 8.27 0.06 -18.32
N SER A 18 8.68 1.10 -17.60
CA SER A 18 10.07 1.49 -17.37
C SER A 18 10.30 1.71 -15.88
N PRO A 19 10.43 0.63 -15.07
CA PRO A 19 10.54 0.74 -13.62
C PRO A 19 11.82 1.49 -13.23
N LYS A 20 11.69 2.42 -12.27
CA LYS A 20 12.78 3.24 -11.73
C LYS A 20 13.31 2.62 -10.43
N PRO A 21 14.53 2.02 -10.42
CA PRO A 21 15.06 1.33 -9.24
C PRO A 21 15.12 2.22 -8.00
N GLU A 22 15.51 3.48 -8.17
CA GLU A 22 15.64 4.49 -7.10
C GLU A 22 14.33 4.83 -6.41
N LEU A 23 13.18 4.52 -7.04
CA LEU A 23 11.85 4.66 -6.45
C LEU A 23 11.30 3.32 -5.92
N GLU A 24 12.08 2.24 -6.02
CA GLU A 24 11.68 0.88 -5.66
C GLU A 24 10.38 0.43 -6.35
N GLN A 25 10.26 0.76 -7.64
CA GLN A 25 9.06 0.44 -8.43
C GLN A 25 8.99 -1.04 -8.78
N TYR A 26 8.21 -1.77 -7.99
CA TYR A 26 7.69 -3.09 -8.31
C TYR A 26 6.21 -3.14 -8.00
N ARG A 27 5.45 -3.85 -8.84
CA ARG A 27 4.02 -4.03 -8.62
C ARG A 27 3.80 -4.91 -7.40
N THR A 28 2.92 -4.51 -6.48
CA THR A 28 2.48 -5.39 -5.38
C THR A 28 1.93 -6.71 -5.94
N PRO A 29 2.50 -7.88 -5.56
CA PRO A 29 1.98 -9.18 -5.97
C PRO A 29 0.50 -9.33 -5.60
N GLY A 30 -0.30 -9.90 -6.50
CA GLY A 30 -1.75 -9.92 -6.33
C GLY A 30 -2.22 -10.75 -5.14
N ASP A 31 -1.46 -11.77 -4.74
CA ASP A 31 -1.69 -12.55 -3.52
C ASP A 31 -1.41 -11.71 -2.26
N VAL A 32 -0.27 -11.01 -2.20
CA VAL A 32 0.06 -10.10 -1.08
C VAL A 32 -0.96 -8.96 -0.98
N ALA A 33 -1.30 -8.33 -2.12
CA ALA A 33 -2.32 -7.29 -2.18
C ALA A 33 -3.68 -7.80 -1.68
N ALA A 34 -4.08 -9.01 -2.10
CA ALA A 34 -5.33 -9.61 -1.66
C ALA A 34 -5.32 -9.96 -0.17
N GLU A 35 -4.20 -10.37 0.42
CA GLU A 35 -4.12 -10.60 1.87
C GLU A 35 -4.32 -9.31 2.67
N LEU A 36 -3.64 -8.22 2.28
CA LEU A 36 -3.81 -6.90 2.90
C LEU A 36 -5.26 -6.41 2.80
N LEU A 37 -5.79 -6.37 1.57
CA LEU A 37 -7.13 -5.85 1.31
C LEU A 37 -8.22 -6.71 1.96
N TRP A 38 -8.03 -8.03 2.02
CA TRP A 38 -9.00 -8.91 2.65
C TRP A 38 -8.98 -8.82 4.17
N LEU A 39 -7.80 -8.59 4.78
CA LEU A 39 -7.71 -8.26 6.21
C LEU A 39 -8.49 -6.98 6.50
N ALA A 40 -8.22 -5.90 5.78
CA ALA A 40 -8.91 -4.63 5.92
C ALA A 40 -10.43 -4.75 5.73
N HIS A 41 -10.87 -5.43 4.67
CA HIS A 41 -12.29 -5.65 4.42
C HIS A 41 -12.96 -6.48 5.52
N SER A 42 -12.29 -7.52 6.03
CA SER A 42 -12.85 -8.36 7.09
C SER A 42 -13.04 -7.64 8.43
N LEU A 43 -12.32 -6.53 8.62
CA LEU A 43 -12.41 -5.67 9.80
C LEU A 43 -13.35 -4.46 9.59
N GLY A 44 -14.01 -4.35 8.43
CA GLY A 44 -14.93 -3.25 8.13
C GLY A 44 -14.24 -1.94 7.72
N GLU A 45 -12.99 -2.02 7.26
CA GLU A 45 -12.12 -0.87 6.97
C GLU A 45 -11.92 -0.65 5.47
N VAL A 46 -12.83 -1.19 4.64
CA VAL A 46 -12.83 -0.99 3.18
C VAL A 46 -14.20 -0.61 2.65
N GLU A 47 -15.23 -1.44 2.91
CA GLU A 47 -16.56 -1.21 2.35
C GLU A 47 -17.18 0.10 2.87
N GLY A 48 -17.59 0.99 1.96
CA GLY A 48 -18.12 2.31 2.29
C GLY A 48 -17.12 3.27 2.92
N LYS A 49 -15.81 3.01 2.77
CA LYS A 49 -14.74 3.87 3.31
C LYS A 49 -14.13 4.75 2.25
N VAL A 50 -13.70 5.94 2.66
CA VAL A 50 -12.77 6.79 1.90
C VAL A 50 -11.36 6.34 2.22
N ILE A 51 -10.59 5.96 1.20
CA ILE A 51 -9.27 5.35 1.36
C ILE A 51 -8.19 6.20 0.69
N ALA A 52 -6.99 6.23 1.25
CA ALA A 52 -5.80 6.67 0.53
C ALA A 52 -4.86 5.49 0.24
N ASP A 53 -4.45 5.36 -1.03
CA ASP A 53 -3.38 4.47 -1.49
C ASP A 53 -2.10 5.31 -1.66
N LEU A 54 -1.22 5.28 -0.65
CA LEU A 54 0.00 6.09 -0.64
C LEU A 54 1.14 5.36 -1.35
N GLY A 55 1.65 5.95 -2.43
CA GLY A 55 2.61 5.28 -3.31
C GLY A 55 1.88 4.29 -4.22
N ALA A 56 0.77 4.75 -4.81
CA ALA A 56 -0.17 3.89 -5.52
C ALA A 56 0.47 3.12 -6.68
N GLY A 57 1.57 3.61 -7.26
CA GLY A 57 2.25 2.99 -8.39
C GLY A 57 1.27 2.75 -9.53
N THR A 58 1.11 1.48 -9.93
CA THR A 58 0.17 1.06 -10.98
C THR A 58 -1.26 0.79 -10.48
N GLY A 59 -1.59 1.21 -9.26
CA GLY A 59 -2.94 1.22 -8.70
C GLY A 59 -3.46 -0.10 -8.11
N VAL A 60 -2.60 -1.09 -7.87
CA VAL A 60 -3.05 -2.45 -7.47
C VAL A 60 -3.88 -2.43 -6.18
N LEU A 61 -3.43 -1.70 -5.16
CA LEU A 61 -4.10 -1.66 -3.86
C LEU A 61 -5.40 -0.84 -3.96
N GLY A 62 -5.32 0.38 -4.50
CA GLY A 62 -6.49 1.25 -4.69
C GLY A 62 -7.59 0.62 -5.53
N ILE A 63 -7.26 0.02 -6.67
CA ILE A 63 -8.23 -0.71 -7.51
C ILE A 63 -8.85 -1.87 -6.74
N GLY A 64 -8.03 -2.63 -6.01
CA GLY A 64 -8.52 -3.74 -5.19
C GLY A 64 -9.46 -3.29 -4.08
N ALA A 65 -9.23 -2.12 -3.49
CA ALA A 65 -10.12 -1.54 -2.49
C ALA A 65 -11.48 -1.17 -3.08
N VAL A 66 -11.52 -0.53 -4.26
CA VAL A 66 -12.79 -0.25 -4.95
C VAL A 66 -13.54 -1.53 -5.32
N LEU A 67 -12.84 -2.57 -5.80
CA LEU A 67 -13.44 -3.88 -6.08
C LEU A 67 -14.06 -4.56 -4.84
N LEU A 68 -13.66 -4.15 -3.64
CA LEU A 68 -14.20 -4.59 -2.35
C LEU A 68 -15.22 -3.62 -1.75
N GLY A 69 -15.60 -2.57 -2.48
CA GLY A 69 -16.68 -1.66 -2.09
C GLY A 69 -16.25 -0.38 -1.40
N ALA A 70 -14.98 0.03 -1.52
CA ALA A 70 -14.57 1.38 -1.11
C ALA A 70 -15.45 2.46 -1.77
N GLU A 71 -15.82 3.49 -1.01
CA GLU A 71 -16.66 4.58 -1.49
C GLU A 71 -15.89 5.44 -2.51
N ASN A 72 -14.64 5.76 -2.15
CA ASN A 72 -13.70 6.55 -2.93
C ASN A 72 -12.26 6.19 -2.55
N VAL A 73 -11.33 6.32 -3.48
CA VAL A 73 -9.89 6.11 -3.24
C VAL A 73 -9.08 7.30 -3.76
N TYR A 74 -8.24 7.88 -2.92
CA TYR A 74 -7.15 8.77 -3.33
C TYR A 74 -5.91 7.94 -3.68
N ALA A 75 -5.57 7.84 -4.96
CA ALA A 75 -4.35 7.18 -5.43
C ALA A 75 -3.22 8.22 -5.55
N VAL A 76 -2.32 8.26 -4.55
CA VAL A 76 -1.24 9.25 -4.47
C VAL A 76 0.06 8.65 -5.02
N GLU A 77 0.60 9.23 -6.09
CA GLU A 77 1.84 8.75 -6.72
C GLU A 77 2.62 9.93 -7.32
N ARG A 78 3.92 10.00 -7.03
CA ARG A 78 4.79 11.06 -7.55
C ARG A 78 5.20 10.84 -9.00
N ASP A 79 5.30 9.59 -9.43
CA ASP A 79 5.62 9.23 -10.80
C ASP A 79 4.39 9.25 -11.72
N LYS A 80 4.33 10.28 -12.55
CA LYS A 80 3.22 10.49 -13.49
C LYS A 80 3.02 9.31 -14.44
N GLU A 81 4.09 8.63 -14.86
CA GLU A 81 3.99 7.48 -15.77
C GLU A 81 3.30 6.28 -15.09
N ALA A 82 3.65 6.02 -13.82
CA ALA A 82 3.02 4.98 -13.03
C ALA A 82 1.53 5.28 -12.78
N LEU A 83 1.22 6.54 -12.45
CA LEU A 83 -0.16 6.99 -12.20
C LEU A 83 -1.04 6.88 -13.45
N GLU A 84 -0.49 7.12 -14.65
CA GLU A 84 -1.25 6.91 -15.89
C GLU A 84 -1.57 5.43 -16.11
N ILE A 85 -0.61 4.52 -15.85
CA ILE A 85 -0.86 3.07 -15.88
C ILE A 85 -1.94 2.69 -14.85
N ALA A 86 -1.94 3.30 -13.66
CA ALA A 86 -2.98 3.10 -12.66
C ALA A 86 -4.36 3.50 -13.19
N ARG A 87 -4.46 4.63 -13.89
CA ARG A 87 -5.71 5.11 -14.51
C ARG A 87 -6.20 4.14 -15.58
N GLU A 88 -5.32 3.66 -16.45
CA GLU A 88 -5.67 2.68 -17.47
C GLU A 88 -6.12 1.33 -16.87
N ASN A 89 -5.42 0.87 -15.82
CA ASN A 89 -5.80 -0.31 -15.07
C ASN A 89 -7.20 -0.17 -14.47
N ALA A 90 -7.50 0.96 -13.83
CA ALA A 90 -8.81 1.25 -13.25
C ALA A 90 -9.91 1.30 -14.32
N ARG A 91 -9.64 1.96 -15.45
CA ARG A 91 -10.56 2.02 -16.60
C ARG A 91 -10.86 0.63 -17.15
N SER A 92 -9.85 -0.24 -17.25
CA SER A 92 -10.02 -1.60 -17.77
C SER A 92 -10.94 -2.48 -16.92
N LEU A 93 -11.10 -2.14 -15.64
CA LEU A 93 -12.00 -2.82 -14.71
C LEU A 93 -13.29 -2.03 -14.42
N GLY A 94 -13.48 -0.86 -15.05
CA GLY A 94 -14.67 -0.03 -14.89
C GLY A 94 -14.81 0.60 -13.51
N VAL A 95 -13.69 0.93 -12.85
CA VAL A 95 -13.65 1.49 -11.49
C VAL A 95 -12.96 2.87 -11.43
N GLU A 96 -12.62 3.46 -12.57
CA GLU A 96 -11.93 4.76 -12.67
C GLU A 96 -12.71 5.90 -12.00
N ASP A 97 -14.04 5.86 -12.03
CA ASP A 97 -14.94 6.87 -11.46
C ASP A 97 -14.92 6.93 -9.93
N LYS A 98 -14.31 5.94 -9.28
CA LYS A 98 -14.18 5.80 -7.82
C LYS A 98 -12.76 6.08 -7.32
N ILE A 99 -11.87 6.54 -8.20
CA ILE A 99 -10.47 6.78 -7.87
C ILE A 99 -10.08 8.21 -8.28
N GLU A 100 -9.65 8.99 -7.29
CA GLU A 100 -9.02 10.28 -7.46
C GLU A 100 -7.50 10.09 -7.61
N PHE A 101 -6.99 10.31 -8.83
CA PHE A 101 -5.56 10.17 -9.14
C PHE A 101 -4.80 11.46 -8.81
N VAL A 102 -3.95 11.41 -7.79
CA VAL A 102 -3.20 12.57 -7.26
C VAL A 102 -1.72 12.43 -7.62
N ASN A 103 -1.24 13.24 -8.55
CA ASN A 103 0.18 13.28 -8.90
C ASN A 103 0.94 14.26 -7.99
N ALA A 104 1.49 13.76 -6.89
CA ALA A 104 2.20 14.56 -5.90
C ALA A 104 3.19 13.70 -5.09
N ASP A 105 4.15 14.33 -4.41
CA ASP A 105 4.88 13.64 -3.35
C ASP A 105 3.94 13.28 -2.19
N VAL A 106 4.20 12.16 -1.51
CA VAL A 106 3.36 11.71 -0.39
C VAL A 106 3.26 12.76 0.71
N SER A 107 4.30 13.55 0.93
CA SER A 107 4.31 14.60 1.96
C SER A 107 3.31 15.74 1.68
N GLU A 108 2.92 15.94 0.41
CA GLU A 108 2.01 16.99 -0.04
C GLU A 108 0.53 16.60 0.10
N PHE A 109 0.22 15.31 0.30
CA PHE A 109 -1.15 14.86 0.52
C PHE A 109 -1.67 15.34 1.87
N SER A 110 -2.93 15.80 1.96
CA SER A 110 -3.46 16.39 3.20
C SER A 110 -4.95 16.12 3.44
N VAL A 111 -5.52 15.16 2.73
CA VAL A 111 -6.94 14.79 2.90
C VAL A 111 -7.05 13.74 3.99
N ASN A 112 -7.85 14.01 5.02
CA ASN A 112 -8.17 13.01 6.04
C ASN A 112 -9.06 11.92 5.45
N VAL A 113 -8.72 10.66 5.70
CA VAL A 113 -9.39 9.48 5.15
C VAL A 113 -9.67 8.46 6.25
N ASP A 114 -10.67 7.60 6.02
CA ASP A 114 -11.04 6.56 6.99
C ASP A 114 -9.94 5.50 7.14
N THR A 115 -9.23 5.17 6.05
CA THR A 115 -8.21 4.12 6.05
C THR A 115 -7.11 4.43 5.04
N VAL A 116 -5.85 4.22 5.43
CA VAL A 116 -4.71 4.22 4.52
C VAL A 116 -4.31 2.80 4.19
N ILE A 117 -4.02 2.53 2.92
CA ILE A 117 -3.36 1.31 2.46
C ILE A 117 -2.09 1.71 1.69
N MET A 118 -1.00 0.96 1.85
CA MET A 118 0.23 1.29 1.12
C MET A 118 1.17 0.09 1.00
N ASN A 119 1.97 0.12 -0.07
CA ASN A 119 3.18 -0.66 -0.23
C ASN A 119 4.34 0.32 -0.46
N PRO A 120 4.83 0.99 0.61
CA PRO A 120 5.84 2.03 0.47
C PRO A 120 7.19 1.44 0.03
N PRO A 121 8.11 2.27 -0.51
CA PRO A 121 9.48 1.84 -0.76
C PRO A 121 10.12 1.33 0.54
N PHE A 122 10.83 0.21 0.50
CA PHE A 122 11.44 -0.41 1.69
C PHE A 122 12.69 0.33 2.18
N GLY A 123 13.18 1.32 1.42
CA GLY A 123 14.36 2.10 1.75
C GLY A 123 15.67 1.31 1.57
N SER A 124 15.64 0.30 0.70
CA SER A 124 16.80 -0.49 0.29
C SER A 124 17.72 0.30 -0.63
N GLN A 125 17.16 1.20 -1.45
CA GLN A 125 17.92 2.08 -2.35
C GLN A 125 18.20 3.45 -1.71
N VAL A 126 17.20 4.01 -1.04
CA VAL A 126 17.30 5.30 -0.34
C VAL A 126 16.96 5.08 1.12
N LYS A 127 17.95 5.28 1.99
CA LYS A 127 17.79 5.08 3.42
C LYS A 127 16.61 5.93 3.93
N HIS A 128 15.68 5.29 4.65
CA HIS A 128 14.50 5.93 5.26
C HIS A 128 13.42 6.44 4.28
N ALA A 129 13.37 5.93 3.06
CA ALA A 129 12.33 6.27 2.08
C ALA A 129 10.90 5.91 2.53
N ASP A 130 10.76 5.00 3.48
CA ASP A 130 9.48 4.58 4.09
C ASP A 130 8.92 5.60 5.10
N ARG A 131 9.78 6.45 5.69
CA ARG A 131 9.36 7.35 6.77
C ARG A 131 8.35 8.41 6.35
N PRO A 132 8.51 9.12 5.21
CA PRO A 132 7.50 10.10 4.78
C PRO A 132 6.11 9.48 4.62
N PHE A 133 6.05 8.23 4.15
CA PHE A 133 4.80 7.49 4.01
C PHE A 133 4.15 7.17 5.35
N LEU A 134 4.93 6.65 6.30
CA LEU A 134 4.43 6.35 7.65
C LEU A 134 3.97 7.62 8.38
N ILE A 135 4.74 8.71 8.31
CA ILE A 135 4.37 10.00 8.88
C ILE A 135 3.04 10.46 8.29
N LYS A 136 2.94 10.48 6.95
CA LYS A 136 1.73 10.92 6.28
C LYS A 136 0.53 10.04 6.62
N ALA A 137 0.70 8.72 6.61
CA ALA A 137 -0.37 7.79 6.92
C ALA A 137 -0.95 8.02 8.33
N PHE A 138 -0.09 8.27 9.32
CA PHE A 138 -0.49 8.58 10.69
C PHE A 138 -1.03 10.00 10.89
N GLU A 139 -0.72 10.92 9.98
CA GLU A 139 -1.29 12.26 9.96
C GLU A 139 -2.73 12.25 9.47
N VAL A 140 -3.03 11.49 8.40
CA VAL A 140 -4.32 11.57 7.68
C VAL A 140 -5.33 10.48 8.03
N SER A 141 -4.96 9.47 8.83
CA SER A 141 -5.87 8.40 9.20
C SER A 141 -5.56 7.77 10.55
N ASP A 142 -6.59 7.20 11.17
CA ASP A 142 -6.48 6.45 12.44
C ASP A 142 -6.30 4.95 12.21
N VAL A 143 -6.49 4.48 10.97
CA VAL A 143 -6.33 3.07 10.56
C VAL A 143 -5.40 3.00 9.35
N VAL A 144 -4.29 2.28 9.49
CA VAL A 144 -3.26 2.19 8.44
C VAL A 144 -2.85 0.75 8.18
N TYR A 145 -2.81 0.38 6.91
CA TYR A 145 -2.27 -0.88 6.41
C TYR A 145 -1.01 -0.64 5.61
N SER A 146 0.07 -1.32 5.96
CA SER A 146 1.36 -1.13 5.30
C SER A 146 2.15 -2.43 5.16
N ILE A 147 2.94 -2.52 4.10
CA ILE A 147 3.83 -3.64 3.81
C ILE A 147 5.27 -3.22 4.10
N HIS A 148 6.01 -4.02 4.88
CA HIS A 148 7.43 -3.78 5.16
C HIS A 148 8.23 -5.08 5.09
N LEU A 149 9.55 -5.01 4.92
CA LEU A 149 10.41 -6.19 4.97
C LEU A 149 10.32 -6.93 6.31
N ALA A 150 10.15 -8.25 6.27
CA ALA A 150 10.10 -9.09 7.46
C ALA A 150 11.52 -9.41 8.01
N LYS A 151 12.25 -8.36 8.39
CA LYS A 151 13.58 -8.44 9.00
C LYS A 151 13.54 -7.98 10.46
N PRO A 152 14.32 -8.58 11.38
CA PRO A 152 14.33 -8.19 12.79
C PRO A 152 14.55 -6.69 13.03
N GLU A 153 15.49 -6.08 12.30
CA GLU A 153 15.82 -4.66 12.39
C GLU A 153 14.69 -3.74 11.89
N VAL A 154 13.94 -4.17 10.86
CA VAL A 154 12.78 -3.44 10.33
C VAL A 154 11.61 -3.57 11.31
N ARG A 155 11.36 -4.76 11.86
CA ARG A 155 10.34 -4.97 12.90
C ARG A 155 10.57 -4.08 14.12
N ALA A 156 11.80 -4.04 14.63
CA ALA A 156 12.15 -3.20 15.78
C ALA A 156 11.96 -1.71 15.48
N PHE A 157 12.31 -1.27 14.27
CA PHE A 157 12.05 0.10 13.83
C PHE A 157 10.55 0.41 13.77
N ILE A 158 9.75 -0.43 13.11
CA ILE A 158 8.29 -0.23 12.99
C ILE A 158 7.63 -0.22 14.37
N GLU A 159 7.99 -1.14 15.27
CA GLU A 159 7.47 -1.19 16.64
C GLU A 159 7.78 0.09 17.43
N ALA A 160 9.00 0.62 17.31
CA ALA A 160 9.36 1.89 17.93
C ALA A 160 8.61 3.07 17.30
N PHE A 161 8.60 3.16 15.96
CA PHE A 161 7.99 4.25 15.22
C PHE A 161 6.47 4.34 15.47
N VAL A 162 5.77 3.21 15.42
CA VAL A 162 4.34 3.11 15.70
C VAL A 162 4.02 3.61 17.11
N ARG A 163 4.76 3.13 18.11
CA ARG A 163 4.59 3.55 19.51
C ARG A 163 4.83 5.04 19.70
N ASP A 164 5.92 5.56 19.15
CA ASP A 164 6.35 6.94 19.35
C ASP A 164 5.40 7.95 18.65
N ASN A 165 4.56 7.48 17.71
CA ASN A 165 3.53 8.28 17.04
C ASN A 165 2.09 8.01 17.56
N GLY A 166 1.93 7.32 18.68
CA GLY A 166 0.62 7.12 19.31
C GLY A 166 -0.27 6.06 18.63
N PHE A 167 0.33 5.14 17.87
CA PHE A 167 -0.37 4.00 17.26
C PHE A 167 0.00 2.69 17.97
N VAL A 168 -0.78 1.65 17.69
CA VAL A 168 -0.48 0.27 18.09
C VAL A 168 -0.54 -0.66 16.89
N ILE A 169 0.29 -1.71 16.89
CA ILE A 169 0.22 -2.79 15.92
C ILE A 169 -0.84 -3.78 16.40
N THR A 170 -1.94 -3.93 15.66
CA THR A 170 -2.99 -4.89 16.05
C THR A 170 -2.90 -6.19 15.28
N HIS A 171 -2.38 -6.15 14.05
CA HIS A 171 -2.18 -7.33 13.21
C HIS A 171 -0.84 -7.26 12.48
N ARG A 172 -0.22 -8.42 12.29
CA ARG A 172 0.97 -8.62 11.46
C ARG A 172 0.89 -9.98 10.78
N LEU A 173 0.86 -10.01 9.45
CA LEU A 173 0.90 -11.24 8.64
C LEU A 173 2.23 -11.32 7.90
N THR A 174 2.99 -12.39 8.08
CA THR A 174 4.24 -12.60 7.34
C THR A 174 3.96 -13.41 6.07
N LEU A 175 4.30 -12.87 4.91
CA LEU A 175 4.00 -13.44 3.60
C LEU A 175 5.26 -13.50 2.71
N PRO A 176 5.37 -14.51 1.82
CA PRO A 176 6.32 -14.45 0.72
C PRO A 176 5.93 -13.33 -0.25
N PHE A 177 6.93 -12.61 -0.76
CA PHE A 177 6.76 -11.56 -1.75
C PHE A 177 7.68 -11.87 -2.94
N GLU A 178 7.06 -12.09 -4.10
CA GLU A 178 7.76 -12.40 -5.34
C GLU A 178 7.98 -11.13 -6.15
N ILE A 179 9.24 -10.70 -6.28
CA ILE A 179 9.63 -9.61 -7.16
C ILE A 179 10.04 -10.21 -8.51
N PRO A 180 9.26 -9.99 -9.59
CA PRO A 180 9.67 -10.41 -10.92
C PRO A 180 10.94 -9.65 -11.35
N ALA A 181 11.79 -10.28 -12.15
CA ALA A 181 12.95 -9.58 -12.73
C ALA A 181 12.46 -8.52 -13.73
N GLN A 182 12.37 -7.27 -13.28
CA GLN A 182 11.93 -6.14 -14.09
C GLN A 182 13.05 -5.17 -14.46
N PHE A 183 14.24 -5.32 -13.87
CA PHE A 183 15.41 -4.46 -14.14
C PHE A 183 16.52 -5.18 -14.92
N HIS A 184 17.23 -4.43 -15.76
CA HIS A 184 18.28 -4.95 -16.66
C HIS A 184 19.47 -5.63 -15.96
N PHE A 185 19.66 -5.42 -14.66
CA PHE A 185 20.77 -5.97 -13.88
C PHE A 185 20.43 -7.24 -13.09
N HIS A 186 19.18 -7.74 -13.15
CA HIS A 186 18.83 -8.98 -12.45
C HIS A 186 19.49 -10.21 -13.09
N ARG A 187 20.31 -10.93 -12.30
CA ARG A 187 20.84 -12.26 -12.67
C ARG A 187 19.81 -13.40 -12.49
N LYS A 188 18.80 -13.22 -11.64
CA LYS A 188 17.75 -14.22 -11.35
C LYS A 188 16.41 -13.73 -11.88
N ARG A 189 15.63 -14.63 -12.50
CA ARG A 189 14.33 -14.35 -13.12
C ARG A 189 13.24 -13.90 -12.14
N LEU A 190 13.40 -14.22 -10.85
CA LEU A 190 12.45 -13.91 -9.78
C LEU A 190 13.19 -13.90 -8.43
N GLU A 191 13.02 -12.84 -7.65
CA GLU A 191 13.55 -12.72 -6.28
C GLU A 191 12.40 -12.95 -5.27
N ARG A 192 12.66 -13.75 -4.24
CA ARG A 192 11.70 -14.04 -3.18
C ARG A 192 12.20 -13.48 -1.87
N ILE A 193 11.43 -12.58 -1.29
CA ILE A 193 11.67 -12.01 0.03
C ILE A 193 10.48 -12.32 0.96
N LEU A 194 10.64 -12.08 2.25
CA LEU A 194 9.53 -12.10 3.21
C LEU A 194 9.16 -10.66 3.56
N VAL A 195 7.86 -10.39 3.59
CA VAL A 195 7.29 -9.12 4.04
C VAL A 195 6.32 -9.35 5.18
N ASP A 196 6.14 -8.33 6.00
CA ASP A 196 5.08 -8.23 6.98
C ASP A 196 4.03 -7.24 6.49
N VAL A 197 2.78 -7.69 6.43
CA VAL A 197 1.59 -6.84 6.26
C VAL A 197 1.11 -6.46 7.65
N TYR A 198 1.12 -5.16 7.95
CA TYR A 198 0.73 -4.61 9.23
C TYR A 198 -0.65 -3.97 9.17
N ARG A 199 -1.38 -4.02 10.29
CA ARG A 199 -2.44 -3.07 10.64
C ARG A 199 -1.99 -2.24 11.83
N PHE A 200 -2.03 -0.93 11.67
CA PHE A 200 -1.83 0.06 12.74
C PHE A 200 -3.16 0.75 13.07
N GLU A 201 -3.37 1.04 14.34
CA GLU A 201 -4.55 1.75 14.83
C GLU A 201 -4.15 2.82 15.85
N ARG A 202 -4.72 4.02 15.75
CA ARG A 202 -4.44 5.09 16.70
C ARG A 202 -4.93 4.68 18.09
N LYS A 203 -4.06 4.86 19.08
CA LYS A 203 -4.42 4.60 20.48
C LYS A 203 -5.44 5.64 20.93
N ILE A 204 -6.63 5.21 21.32
CA ILE A 204 -7.58 6.08 22.01
C ILE A 204 -7.06 6.29 23.43
N GLU A 205 -6.52 7.47 23.71
CA GLU A 205 -6.29 7.88 25.09
C GLU A 205 -7.66 8.12 25.73
N LYS A 206 -8.02 7.32 26.75
CA LYS A 206 -9.15 7.68 27.60
C LYS A 206 -8.79 9.01 28.26
N ALA A 207 -9.52 10.07 27.93
CA ALA A 207 -9.47 11.30 28.70
C ALA A 207 -9.68 10.93 30.18
N ILE A 208 -8.68 11.19 31.00
CA ILE A 208 -8.82 11.12 32.46
C ILE A 208 -9.72 12.31 32.80
N LEU A 209 -11.02 12.05 32.92
CA LEU A 209 -11.99 12.98 33.52
C LEU A 209 -11.75 13.06 35.03
#